data_AF-A0A8T3WTE7-F1
#
_entry.id   AF-A0A8T3WTE7-F1
#
_cell.length_a   1.000
_cell.length_b   1.000
_cell.length_c   1.000
_cell.angle_alpha   90.00
_cell.angle_beta   90.00
_cell.angle_gamma   90.00
#
_symmetry.space_group_name_H-M   'P 1'
#
loop_
_entity.id
_entity.type
_entity.pdbx_description
1 polymer ?
#
loop_
_entity_poly.entity_id
_entity_poly.type
_entity_poly.pdbx_seq_one_letter_code
_entity_poly.pdbx_strand_id
1 'polypeptide(L)'
;MFKGKPTKVIITGAAKVEFDELNKVVGEEIAKGITSSDHQTLLNSIKQKIEILKANPEYGTHIQKNRIPQEYVQIFDASNLWKIDLSGAWRMIYTIRGGEVEIISLILDIMNHRDYEKKFGYRKG
;
A
#
# COMPACT_ATOMS: atom_id res chain seq x y z
N MET A 1 18.31 -12.38 6.89
CA MET A 1 17.89 -13.08 5.67
C MET A 1 16.60 -13.84 5.95
N PHE A 2 15.49 -13.43 5.34
CA PHE A 2 14.15 -14.02 5.53
C PHE A 2 13.82 -15.16 4.57
N LYS A 3 14.78 -15.57 3.71
CA LYS A 3 14.59 -16.65 2.71
C LYS A 3 14.07 -17.94 3.38
N GLY A 4 12.89 -18.38 2.96
CA GLY A 4 12.30 -19.68 3.32
C GLY A 4 11.42 -19.71 4.57
N LYS A 5 11.17 -18.57 5.23
CA LYS A 5 10.23 -18.50 6.35
C LYS A 5 8.85 -18.04 5.87
N PRO A 6 7.75 -18.62 6.36
CA PRO A 6 6.41 -18.12 6.06
C PRO A 6 6.30 -16.69 6.60
N THR A 7 6.18 -15.71 5.69
CA THR A 7 6.00 -14.31 6.06
C THR A 7 4.53 -13.94 5.98
N LYS A 8 4.03 -13.41 7.10
CA LYS A 8 2.68 -12.85 7.19
C LYS A 8 2.70 -11.43 6.67
N VAL A 9 1.77 -11.10 5.79
CA VAL A 9 1.52 -9.72 5.34
C VAL A 9 0.28 -9.20 6.06
N ILE A 10 0.41 -8.07 6.73
CA ILE A 10 -0.66 -7.40 7.47
C ILE A 10 -0.84 -6.02 6.86
N ILE A 11 -2.09 -5.59 6.65
CA ILE A 11 -2.43 -4.22 6.25
C ILE A 11 -3.04 -3.53 7.47
N THR A 12 -2.46 -2.41 7.90
CA THR A 12 -2.85 -1.70 9.14
C THR A 12 -3.10 -0.21 8.89
N GLY A 13 -3.64 0.47 9.90
CA GLY A 13 -3.81 1.93 9.88
C GLY A 13 -4.60 2.46 8.68
N ALA A 14 -4.14 3.56 8.10
CA ALA A 14 -4.75 4.21 6.94
C ALA A 14 -4.78 3.28 5.71
N ALA A 15 -3.70 2.54 5.44
CA ALA A 15 -3.65 1.60 4.32
C ALA A 15 -4.76 0.56 4.37
N LYS A 16 -5.18 0.13 5.57
CA LYS A 16 -6.29 -0.82 5.70
C LYS A 16 -7.61 -0.21 5.25
N VAL A 17 -7.89 1.02 5.69
CA VAL A 17 -9.11 1.75 5.32
C VAL A 17 -9.15 1.94 3.80
N GLU A 18 -8.05 2.41 3.23
CA GLU A 18 -7.89 2.65 1.78
C GLU A 18 -8.09 1.38 0.96
N PHE A 19 -7.50 0.27 1.42
CA PHE A 19 -7.64 -1.03 0.78
C PHE A 19 -9.08 -1.55 0.86
N ASP A 20 -9.74 -1.42 2.01
CA ASP A 20 -11.13 -1.87 2.18
C ASP A 20 -12.09 -1.04 1.30
N GLU A 21 -11.89 0.28 1.23
CA GLU A 21 -12.64 1.17 0.34
C GLU A 21 -12.44 0.82 -1.13
N LEU A 22 -11.20 0.56 -1.56
CA LEU A 22 -10.91 0.14 -2.93
C LEU A 22 -11.60 -1.19 -3.26
N ASN A 23 -11.59 -2.16 -2.34
CA ASN A 23 -12.31 -3.43 -2.55
C ASN A 23 -13.81 -3.21 -2.70
N LYS A 24 -14.41 -2.29 -1.92
CA LYS A 24 -15.83 -1.95 -2.05
C LYS A 24 -16.14 -1.35 -3.42
N VAL A 25 -15.36 -0.37 -3.86
CA VAL A 25 -15.54 0.27 -5.18
C VAL A 25 -15.43 -0.75 -6.30
N VAL A 26 -14.40 -1.60 -6.27
CA VAL A 26 -14.22 -2.66 -7.27
C VAL A 26 -15.39 -3.68 -7.24
N GLY A 27 -15.90 -4.02 -6.05
CA GLY A 27 -17.07 -4.88 -5.93
C GLY A 27 -18.31 -4.29 -6.59
N GLU A 28 -18.55 -2.99 -6.40
CA GLU A 28 -19.67 -2.28 -7.06
C GLU A 28 -19.50 -2.19 -8.58
N GLU A 29 -18.28 -1.98 -9.07
CA GLU A 29 -17.97 -1.98 -10.50
C GLU A 29 -18.28 -3.33 -11.14
N ILE A 30 -17.81 -4.43 -10.52
CA ILE A 30 -18.07 -5.79 -10.99
C ILE A 30 -19.58 -6.07 -11.00
N ALA A 31 -20.31 -5.67 -9.94
CA ALA A 31 -21.76 -5.84 -9.87
C ALA A 31 -22.51 -5.08 -10.99
N LYS A 32 -21.93 -3.98 -11.50
CA LYS A 32 -22.46 -3.21 -12.64
C LYS A 32 -22.01 -3.75 -14.00
N GLY A 33 -21.25 -4.85 -14.04
CA GLY A 33 -20.72 -5.44 -15.27
C GLY A 33 -19.50 -4.70 -15.83
N ILE A 34 -18.84 -3.83 -15.05
CA ILE A 34 -17.61 -3.17 -15.45
C ILE A 34 -16.46 -4.18 -15.32
N THR A 35 -15.85 -4.54 -16.45
CA THR A 35 -14.81 -5.58 -16.53
C THR A 35 -13.38 -5.05 -16.53
N SER A 36 -13.21 -3.73 -16.61
CA SER A 36 -11.90 -3.07 -16.59
C SER A 36 -12.02 -1.63 -16.10
N SER A 37 -11.22 -1.28 -15.11
CA SER A 37 -11.12 0.08 -14.56
C SER A 37 -9.74 0.31 -13.93
N ASP A 38 -9.40 1.57 -13.67
CA ASP A 38 -8.19 1.91 -12.92
C ASP A 38 -8.23 1.36 -11.48
N HIS A 39 -9.42 1.29 -10.86
CA HIS A 39 -9.60 0.73 -9.52
C HIS A 39 -9.32 -0.78 -9.51
N GLN A 40 -9.83 -1.51 -10.49
CA GLN A 40 -9.56 -2.94 -10.65
C GLN A 40 -8.09 -3.19 -10.92
N THR A 41 -7.47 -2.38 -11.78
CA THR A 41 -6.03 -2.46 -12.08
C THR A 41 -5.19 -2.23 -10.82
N LEU A 42 -5.53 -1.21 -10.02
CA LEU A 42 -4.86 -0.92 -8.75
C LEU A 42 -5.03 -2.06 -7.74
N LEU A 43 -6.24 -2.56 -7.56
CA LEU A 43 -6.51 -3.65 -6.62
C LEU A 43 -5.72 -4.90 -6.99
N ASN A 44 -5.66 -5.23 -8.28
CA ASN A 44 -4.89 -6.36 -8.78
C ASN A 44 -3.39 -6.14 -8.58
N SER A 45 -2.88 -4.92 -8.83
CA SER A 45 -1.48 -4.57 -8.53
C SER A 45 -1.16 -4.77 -7.05
N ILE A 46 -2.01 -4.31 -6.13
CA ILE A 46 -1.81 -4.49 -4.68
C ILE A 46 -1.78 -5.97 -4.30
N LYS A 47 -2.78 -6.74 -4.74
CA LYS A 47 -2.88 -8.19 -4.46
C LYS A 47 -1.65 -8.94 -4.99
N GLN A 48 -1.19 -8.62 -6.19
CA GLN A 48 0.02 -9.22 -6.75
C GLN A 48 1.26 -8.91 -5.90
N LYS A 49 1.42 -7.66 -5.45
CA LYS A 49 2.58 -7.28 -4.61
C LYS A 49 2.52 -7.93 -3.22
N ILE A 50 1.34 -8.14 -2.65
CA ILE A 50 1.18 -8.90 -1.39
C ILE A 50 1.70 -10.33 -1.54
N GLU A 51 1.37 -11.03 -2.62
CA GLU A 51 1.87 -12.39 -2.85
C GLU A 51 3.40 -12.42 -3.03
N ILE A 52 3.96 -11.41 -3.72
CA ILE A 52 5.42 -11.27 -3.84
C ILE A 52 6.05 -11.07 -2.46
N LEU A 53 5.46 -10.23 -1.60
CA LEU A 53 5.97 -9.94 -0.26
C LEU A 53 5.94 -11.15 0.69
N LYS A 54 4.95 -12.03 0.55
CA LYS A 54 4.91 -13.31 1.29
C LYS A 54 6.11 -14.21 0.96
N ALA A 55 6.57 -14.19 -0.30
CA ALA A 55 7.70 -15.00 -0.76
C ALA A 55 9.05 -14.27 -0.61
N ASN A 56 9.05 -12.95 -0.72
CA ASN A 56 10.23 -12.09 -0.66
C ASN A 56 9.91 -10.78 0.10
N PRO A 57 10.06 -10.78 1.43
CA PRO A 57 9.73 -9.62 2.27
C PRO A 57 10.56 -8.36 1.95
N GLU A 58 11.76 -8.54 1.41
CA GLU A 58 12.70 -7.46 1.05
C GLU A 58 12.49 -6.98 -0.40
N TYR A 59 11.33 -7.29 -1.01
CA TYR A 59 11.02 -6.84 -2.36
C TYR A 59 10.65 -5.35 -2.42
N GLY A 60 11.43 -4.57 -3.16
CA GLY A 60 11.16 -3.17 -3.42
C GLY A 60 12.40 -2.32 -3.18
N THR A 61 12.18 -1.02 -3.02
CA THR A 61 13.25 -0.05 -2.77
C THR A 61 13.28 0.28 -1.29
N HIS A 62 14.39 -0.04 -0.63
CA HIS A 62 14.64 0.39 0.74
C HIS A 62 14.80 1.93 0.80
N ILE A 63 14.02 2.59 1.64
CA ILE A 63 14.07 4.04 1.83
C ILE A 63 15.13 4.35 2.89
N GLN A 64 16.13 5.14 2.52
CA GLN A 64 17.15 5.59 3.46
C GLN A 64 16.50 6.46 4.55
N LYS A 65 16.89 6.25 5.82
CA LYS A 65 16.29 6.94 6.99
C LYS A 65 16.23 8.47 6.84
N ASN A 66 17.26 9.06 6.27
CA ASN A 66 17.37 10.51 6.04
C ASN A 66 16.44 11.04 4.93
N ARG A 67 15.80 10.15 4.15
CA ARG A 67 14.84 10.50 3.09
C ARG A 67 13.40 10.23 3.51
N ILE A 68 13.16 9.76 4.73
CA ILE A 68 11.82 9.52 5.25
C ILE A 68 11.27 10.87 5.75
N PRO A 69 10.15 11.37 5.20
CA PRO A 69 9.49 12.55 5.74
C PRO A 69 9.16 12.37 7.22
N GLN A 70 9.33 13.42 8.02
CA GLN A 70 9.24 13.35 9.49
C GLN A 70 7.87 12.88 9.99
N GLU A 71 6.80 13.23 9.27
CA GLU A 71 5.44 12.75 9.51
C GLU A 71 5.36 11.21 9.52
N TYR A 72 6.06 10.55 8.61
CA TYR A 72 6.08 9.08 8.53
C TYR A 72 7.03 8.45 9.54
N VAL A 73 8.09 9.16 9.96
CA VAL A 73 8.98 8.70 11.03
C VAL A 73 8.22 8.58 12.36
N GLN A 74 7.36 9.55 12.67
CA GLN A 74 6.59 9.57 13.92
C GLN A 74 5.44 8.56 13.92
N ILE A 75 4.77 8.36 12.78
CA ILE A 75 3.63 7.43 12.69
C ILE A 75 4.09 5.97 12.70
N PHE A 76 5.25 5.67 12.10
CA PHE A 76 5.57 4.29 11.77
C PHE A 76 6.68 3.64 12.60
N ASP A 77 7.36 4.38 13.49
CA ASP A 77 8.48 3.89 14.31
C ASP A 77 9.44 2.97 13.51
N ALA A 78 9.59 3.31 12.22
CA ALA A 78 10.12 2.39 11.23
C ALA A 78 11.56 2.76 10.98
N SER A 79 12.44 2.09 11.72
CA SER A 79 13.88 2.10 11.43
C SER A 79 14.20 1.51 10.03
N ASN A 80 13.21 0.93 9.36
CA ASN A 80 13.27 0.31 8.04
C ASN A 80 11.95 0.51 7.27
N LEU A 81 11.98 1.36 6.23
CA LEU A 81 10.85 1.56 5.31
C LEU A 81 11.21 1.07 3.92
N TRP A 82 10.21 0.53 3.24
CA TRP A 82 10.31 0.02 1.88
C TRP A 82 9.21 0.61 1.02
N LYS A 83 9.52 0.76 -0.27
CA LYS A 83 8.65 1.33 -1.28
C LYS A 83 8.50 0.37 -2.44
N ILE A 84 7.26 0.12 -2.88
CA ILE A 84 6.97 -0.59 -4.13
C ILE A 84 6.10 0.30 -4.99
N ASP A 85 6.48 0.47 -6.26
CA ASP A 85 5.63 1.16 -7.23
C ASP A 85 4.50 0.22 -7.70
N LEU A 86 3.28 0.76 -7.73
CA LEU A 86 2.03 0.12 -8.13
C LEU A 86 1.51 0.76 -9.43
N SER A 87 0.48 0.17 -10.03
CA SER A 87 -0.17 0.72 -11.22
C SER A 87 -0.75 2.12 -10.97
N GLY A 88 -0.79 2.97 -12.00
CA GLY A 88 -1.42 4.29 -11.91
C GLY A 88 -0.66 5.26 -10.99
N ALA A 89 0.67 5.10 -10.90
CA ALA A 89 1.57 5.88 -10.04
C ALA A 89 1.28 5.81 -8.54
N TRP A 90 0.58 4.76 -8.13
CA TRP A 90 0.44 4.41 -6.73
C TRP A 90 1.74 3.82 -6.19
N ARG A 91 1.88 3.86 -4.86
CA ARG A 91 3.00 3.31 -4.13
C ARG A 91 2.51 2.61 -2.89
N MET A 92 3.10 1.47 -2.59
CA MET A 92 2.94 0.76 -1.33
C MET A 92 4.14 1.05 -0.46
N ILE A 93 3.88 1.53 0.76
CA ILE A 93 4.89 1.71 1.80
C ILE A 93 4.67 0.67 2.89
N TYR A 94 5.76 -0.01 3.26
CA TYR A 94 5.70 -1.08 4.24
C TYR A 94 6.98 -1.15 5.08
N THR A 95 6.89 -1.83 6.23
CA THR A 95 8.01 -2.15 7.11
C THR A 95 8.09 -3.66 7.35
N ILE A 96 9.26 -4.14 7.78
CA ILE A 96 9.50 -5.56 8.07
C ILE A 96 9.85 -5.70 9.56
N ARG A 97 9.08 -6.48 10.32
CA ARG A 97 9.29 -6.66 11.77
C ARG A 97 9.15 -8.12 12.13
N GLY A 98 10.20 -8.72 12.73
CA GLY A 98 10.10 -10.07 13.30
C GLY A 98 9.70 -11.20 12.33
N GLY A 99 9.82 -11.00 11.01
CA GLY A 99 9.35 -11.96 9.99
C GLY A 99 7.97 -11.67 9.43
N GLU A 100 7.32 -10.60 9.89
CA GLU A 100 6.09 -10.05 9.34
C GLU A 100 6.40 -8.85 8.43
N VAL A 101 5.59 -8.69 7.39
CA VAL A 101 5.54 -7.51 6.54
C VAL A 101 4.28 -6.74 6.91
N GLU A 102 4.46 -5.50 7.35
CA GLU A 102 3.35 -4.62 7.71
C GLU A 102 3.23 -3.51 6.65
N ILE A 103 2.16 -3.57 5.85
CA ILE A 103 1.77 -2.53 4.90
C ILE A 103 1.05 -1.44 5.69
N ILE A 104 1.63 -0.25 5.67
CA ILE A 104 1.24 0.87 6.54
C ILE A 104 0.67 2.06 5.77
N SER A 105 0.96 2.19 4.47
CA SER A 105 0.41 3.27 3.65
C SER A 105 0.33 2.90 2.15
N LEU A 106 -0.73 3.35 1.47
CA LEU A 106 -0.84 3.38 0.00
C LEU A 106 -0.90 4.85 -0.46
N ILE A 107 0.07 5.28 -1.27
CA ILE A 107 0.24 6.70 -1.65
C ILE A 107 0.13 6.85 -3.17
N LEU A 108 -0.60 7.84 -3.66
CA LEU A 108 -0.61 8.21 -5.08
C LEU A 108 0.37 9.35 -5.36
N ASP A 109 1.33 9.14 -6.26
CA ASP A 109 2.38 10.11 -6.56
C ASP A 109 1.94 11.31 -7.40
N ILE A 110 0.98 11.11 -8.31
CA ILE A 110 0.60 12.15 -9.30
C ILE A 110 -0.34 13.20 -8.71
N MET A 111 -0.87 12.96 -7.51
CA MET A 111 -1.87 13.81 -6.89
C MET A 111 -1.37 14.35 -5.56
N ASN A 112 -1.30 15.68 -5.47
CA ASN A 112 -1.25 16.41 -4.21
C ASN A 112 -2.24 15.74 -3.22
N HIS A 113 -1.87 15.56 -1.95
CA HIS A 113 -2.69 14.88 -0.92
C HIS A 113 -4.18 15.25 -0.97
N ARG A 114 -4.49 16.48 -1.41
CA ARG A 114 -5.84 17.00 -1.62
C ARG A 114 -6.67 16.25 -2.68
N ASP A 115 -6.07 15.88 -3.81
CA ASP A 115 -6.79 15.16 -4.87
C ASP A 115 -6.87 13.66 -4.55
N TYR A 116 -5.91 13.14 -3.79
CA TYR A 116 -5.97 11.83 -3.15
C TYR A 116 -7.18 11.73 -2.18
N GLU A 117 -7.31 12.69 -1.25
CA GLU A 117 -8.45 12.77 -0.33
C GLU A 117 -9.79 12.84 -1.08
N LYS A 118 -9.85 13.61 -2.16
CA LYS A 118 -11.04 13.72 -3.00
C LYS A 118 -11.38 12.41 -3.72
N LYS A 119 -10.38 11.65 -4.18
CA LYS A 119 -10.57 10.39 -4.90
C LYS A 119 -11.09 9.26 -4.00
N PHE A 120 -10.67 9.24 -2.72
CA PHE A 120 -11.13 8.24 -1.74
C PHE A 120 -12.26 8.75 -0.83
N GLY A 121 -12.66 10.00 -0.97
CA GLY A 121 -13.79 10.57 -0.23
C GLY A 121 -13.47 10.93 1.22
N TYR A 122 -12.19 11.02 1.59
CA TYR A 122 -11.77 11.53 2.89
C TYR A 122 -12.16 13.01 2.99
N ARG A 123 -13.11 13.33 3.88
CA ARG A 123 -13.44 14.71 4.23
C ARG A 123 -12.39 15.21 5.21
N LYS A 124 -11.71 16.32 4.87
CA LYS A 124 -10.96 17.10 5.87
C LYS A 124 -11.92 17.52 6.98
N GLY A 125 -11.66 17.05 8.20
CA GLY A 125 -12.07 17.72 9.43
C GLY A 125 -11.06 18.80 9.76
#